data_AF-A0A9D5Z4C1-F1
#
_entry.id   AF-A0A9D5Z4C1-F1
#
_cell.length_a   1.000
_cell.length_b   1.000
_cell.length_c   1.000
_cell.angle_alpha   90.00
_cell.angle_beta   90.00
_cell.angle_gamma   90.00
#
_symmetry.space_group_name_H-M   'P 1'
#
loop_
_entity.id
_entity.type
_entity.pdbx_description
1 polymer ?
#
loop_
_entity_poly.entity_id
_entity_poly.type
_entity_poly.pdbx_seq_one_letter_code
_entity_poly.pdbx_strand_id
1 'polypeptide(L)' 'MLDEIGKLFQDCSLSTSGGSSDGRFIASETTQVFELGLPNKTIHQVNERSKLLDIYNLYLIYCELLRKF' A
#
# COMPACT_ATOMS: atom_id res chain seq x y z
N MET A 1 -0.75 -10.47 -11.85
CA MET A 1 -1.20 -9.67 -10.70
C MET A 1 -0.10 -8.75 -10.14
N LEU A 2 0.89 -9.24 -9.40
CA LEU A 2 1.91 -8.36 -8.79
C LEU A 2 2.77 -7.60 -9.83
N ASP A 3 3.09 -8.22 -10.97
CA ASP A 3 3.79 -7.55 -12.08
C ASP A 3 2.92 -6.50 -12.81
N GLU A 4 1.60 -6.62 -12.76
CA GLU A 4 0.67 -5.65 -13.33
C GLU A 4 0.41 -4.49 -12.38
N ILE A 5 0.34 -4.79 -11.09
CA ILE A 5 0.36 -3.85 -9.97
C ILE A 5 1.66 -3.04 -10.05
N GLY A 6 2.83 -3.68 -10.19
CA GLY A 6 4.12 -2.98 -10.33
C GLY A 6 4.20 -2.04 -11.53
N LYS A 7 3.47 -2.30 -12.62
CA LYS A 7 3.38 -1.39 -13.79
C LYS A 7 2.52 -0.15 -13.53
N LEU A 8 1.61 -0.19 -12.55
CA LEU A 8 0.81 0.97 -12.14
C LEU A 8 1.61 1.94 -11.26
N PHE A 9 2.77 1.52 -10.72
CA PHE A 9 3.53 2.28 -9.73
C PHE A 9 4.99 2.44 -10.15
N GLN A 10 5.34 3.62 -10.67
CA GLN A 10 6.67 3.87 -11.24
C GLN A 10 7.85 3.75 -10.25
N ASP A 11 7.58 3.78 -8.92
CA ASP A 11 8.61 3.74 -7.86
C ASP A 11 8.21 2.84 -6.65
N CYS A 12 7.33 1.85 -6.83
CA CYS A 12 6.94 0.97 -5.73
C CYS A 12 7.84 -0.26 -5.66
N SER A 13 8.48 -0.49 -4.51
CA SER A 13 9.23 -1.72 -4.23
C SER A 13 8.41 -2.65 -3.33
N LEU A 14 8.31 -3.93 -3.71
CA LEU A 14 7.81 -4.95 -2.80
C LEU A 14 8.75 -5.09 -1.60
N SER A 15 8.19 -5.10 -0.40
CA SER A 15 8.94 -5.25 0.84
C SER A 15 8.16 -6.08 1.84
N THR A 16 8.89 -6.82 2.67
CA THR A 16 8.39 -7.51 3.87
C THR A 16 8.91 -6.85 5.16
N SER A 17 9.52 -5.66 5.04
CA SER A 17 10.01 -4.87 6.17
C SER A 17 8.88 -4.11 6.86
N GLY A 18 9.12 -3.67 8.10
CA GLY A 18 8.21 -2.78 8.83
C GLY A 18 7.66 -3.45 10.09
N GLY A 19 6.47 -3.01 10.51
CA GLY A 19 5.71 -3.61 11.61
C GLY A 19 4.81 -4.75 11.15
N SER A 20 3.85 -5.12 11.99
CA SER A 20 2.77 -6.05 11.62
C SER A 20 1.51 -5.30 11.21
N SER A 21 0.64 -5.99 10.48
CA SER A 21 -0.69 -5.51 10.10
C SER A 21 -1.75 -6.55 10.44
N ASP A 22 -3.02 -6.16 10.29
CA ASP A 22 -4.16 -7.09 10.39
C ASP A 22 -4.24 -8.06 9.21
N GLY A 23 -3.44 -7.83 8.15
CA GLY A 23 -3.29 -8.74 7.03
C GLY A 23 -2.90 -10.15 7.46
N ARG A 24 -2.15 -10.30 8.57
CA ARG A 24 -1.79 -11.61 9.15
C ARG A 24 -2.98 -12.48 9.55
N PHE A 25 -4.13 -11.87 9.84
CA PHE A 25 -5.35 -12.58 10.21
C PHE A 25 -6.24 -12.89 9.00
N ILE A 26 -6.08 -12.14 7.92
CA ILE A 26 -6.86 -12.28 6.68
C ILE A 26 -6.17 -13.26 5.72
N ALA A 27 -4.83 -13.27 5.72
CA ALA A 27 -4.03 -14.14 4.86
C ALA A 27 -4.31 -15.62 5.15
N SER A 28 -4.51 -16.38 4.09
CA SER A 28 -4.77 -17.83 4.14
C SER A 28 -4.21 -18.49 2.88
N GLU A 29 -4.30 -19.83 2.79
CA GLU A 29 -3.93 -20.57 1.58
C GLU A 29 -4.74 -20.14 0.34
N THR A 30 -5.94 -19.61 0.53
CA THR A 30 -6.85 -19.19 -0.54
C THR A 30 -7.00 -17.68 -0.67
N THR A 31 -6.44 -16.91 0.26
CA THR A 31 -6.56 -15.45 0.30
C THR A 31 -5.19 -14.81 0.22
N GLN A 32 -4.86 -14.27 -0.96
CA GLN A 32 -3.65 -13.46 -1.13
C GLN A 32 -3.85 -12.06 -0.54
N VAL A 33 -2.89 -11.62 0.27
CA VAL A 33 -2.89 -10.29 0.88
C VAL A 33 -1.61 -9.56 0.49
N PHE A 34 -1.76 -8.29 0.13
CA PHE A 34 -0.66 -7.34 0.02
C PHE A 34 -1.08 -6.04 0.71
N GLU A 35 -0.09 -5.24 1.08
CA GLU A 35 -0.30 -3.98 1.78
C GLU A 35 0.18 -2.82 0.91
N LEU A 36 -0.57 -1.73 0.94
CA LEU A 36 -0.25 -0.50 0.25
C LEU A 36 -0.78 0.68 1.08
N GLY A 37 0.00 1.75 1.15
CA GLY A 37 -0.39 2.95 1.88
C GLY A 37 0.56 4.12 1.65
N LEU A 38 0.43 5.14 2.50
CA LEU A 38 1.29 6.32 2.47
C LEU A 38 2.72 6.01 2.96
N PRO A 39 3.71 6.85 2.61
CA PRO A 39 5.06 6.75 3.17
C PRO A 39 5.05 6.81 4.70
N ASN A 40 5.68 5.84 5.35
CA ASN A 40 5.56 5.64 6.80
C ASN A 40 6.65 6.35 7.64
N LYS A 41 7.44 7.27 7.06
CA LYS A 41 8.64 7.84 7.73
C LYS A 41 8.35 8.53 9.06
N THR A 42 7.15 9.08 9.24
CA THR A 42 6.77 9.84 10.45
C THR A 42 5.65 9.19 11.26
N ILE A 43 5.24 7.95 10.95
CA ILE A 43 4.15 7.30 11.71
C ILE A 43 4.58 7.12 13.17
N HIS A 44 3.65 7.30 14.10
CA HIS A 44 3.89 7.19 15.54
C HIS A 44 4.97 8.15 16.10
N GLN A 45 5.19 9.29 15.44
CA GLN A 45 6.13 10.31 15.88
C GLN A 45 5.42 11.66 16.10
N VAL A 46 6.03 12.55 16.88
CA VAL A 46 5.54 13.94 17.01
C VAL A 46 5.60 14.63 15.64
N ASN A 47 4.56 15.39 15.30
CA ASN A 47 4.38 16.02 13.97
C ASN A 47 4.29 15.00 12.82
N GLU A 48 3.63 13.86 13.07
CA GLU A 48 3.19 12.93 12.04
C GLU A 48 2.42 13.69 10.95
N ARG A 49 2.83 13.47 9.70
CA ARG A 49 2.25 14.17 8.55
C ARG A 49 2.45 13.37 7.28
N SER A 50 1.62 13.67 6.29
CA SER A 50 1.76 13.16 4.93
C SER A 50 1.66 14.32 3.94
N LYS A 51 2.24 14.17 2.74
CA LYS A 51 2.06 15.17 1.68
C LYS A 51 0.64 15.03 1.11
N LEU A 52 0.00 16.16 0.84
CA LEU A 52 -1.33 16.16 0.22
C LEU A 52 -1.36 15.43 -1.13
N LEU A 53 -0.27 15.58 -1.91
CA LEU A 53 -0.14 14.90 -3.20
C LEU A 53 -0.08 13.36 -3.05
N ASP A 54 0.56 12.85 -2.01
CA ASP A 54 0.66 11.40 -1.77
C ASP A 54 -0.72 10.82 -1.43
N ILE A 55 -1.55 11.58 -0.71
CA ILE A 55 -2.95 11.21 -0.41
C ILE A 55 -3.78 11.15 -1.70
N TYR A 56 -3.65 12.16 -2.56
CA TYR A 56 -4.36 12.19 -3.85
C TYR A 56 -3.93 11.04 -4.76
N ASN A 57 -2.63 10.76 -4.83
CA ASN A 57 -2.11 9.65 -5.60
C ASN A 57 -2.63 8.31 -5.05
N LEU A 58 -2.62 8.11 -3.73
CA LEU A 58 -3.15 6.89 -3.12
C LEU A 58 -4.63 6.68 -3.46
N TYR A 59 -5.43 7.75 -3.49
CA TYR A 59 -6.82 7.68 -3.96
C TYR A 59 -6.93 7.17 -5.40
N LEU A 60 -6.17 7.75 -6.34
CA LEU A 60 -6.18 7.31 -7.74
C LEU A 60 -5.77 5.84 -7.88
N ILE A 61 -4.78 5.42 -7.10
CA ILE A 61 -4.31 4.04 -7.08
C ILE A 61 -5.43 3.08 -6.64
N TYR A 62 -6.12 3.38 -5.53
CA TYR A 62 -7.23 2.53 -5.09
C TYR A 62 -8.37 2.49 -6.12
N CYS A 63 -8.70 3.62 -6.77
CA CYS A 63 -9.69 3.64 -7.84
C CYS A 63 -9.31 2.74 -9.02
N GLU A 64 -8.04 2.75 -9.45
CA GLU A 64 -7.57 1.88 -10.52
C GLU A 64 -7.56 0.41 -10.12
N LEU A 65 -7.20 0.08 -8.88
CA LEU A 65 -7.26 -1.30 -8.36
C LEU A 65 -8.70 -1.83 -8.36
N LEU A 66 -9.66 -1.06 -7.82
CA LEU A 66 -11.07 -1.44 -7.79
C LEU A 66 -11.73 -1.51 -9.17
N ARG A 67 -11.17 -0.84 -10.18
CA ARG A 67 -11.64 -0.99 -11.57
C ARG A 67 -11.12 -2.25 -12.23
N LYS A 68 -9.98 -2.78 -11.78
CA LYS A 68 -9.30 -3.92 -12.39
C LYS A 68 -9.69 -5.27 -11.74
N PHE A 69 -10.09 -5.26 -10.48
CA PHE A 69 -10.45 -6.44 -9.68
C PHE A 69 -11.86 -6.28 -9.14
#